data_AF-A0A7V8JN47-F1
#
_entry.id   AF-A0A7V8JN47-F1
#
_cell.length_a   1.000
_cell.length_b   1.000
_cell.length_c   1.000
_cell.angle_alpha   90.00
_cell.angle_beta   90.00
_cell.angle_gamma   90.00
#
_symmetry.space_group_name_H-M   'P 1'
#
loop_
_entity.id
_entity.type
_entity.pdbx_description
1 polymer ?
#
loop_
_entity_poly.entity_id
_entity_poly.type
_entity_poly.pdbx_seq_one_letter_code
_entity_poly.pdbx_strand_id
1 'polypeptide(L)' 'MRRIVEIAPQASGKTFLLGKWQQEQQIPDPYRQQRPAFEHVYSLMAEGVQSWARHL' A
#
# COMPACT_ATOMS: atom_id res chain seq x y z
N MET A 1 3.29 -9.83 -1.00
CA MET A 1 3.70 -10.38 0.30
C MET A 1 4.82 -11.43 0.21
N ARG A 2 4.74 -12.42 -0.69
CA ARG A 2 5.70 -13.54 -0.79
C ARG A 2 7.18 -13.13 -0.76
N ARG A 3 7.55 -12.07 -1.48
CA ARG A 3 8.92 -11.56 -1.54
C ARG A 3 9.49 -11.06 -0.19
N ILE A 4 8.64 -10.54 0.69
CA ILE A 4 9.07 -10.10 2.03
C ILE A 4 9.28 -11.31 2.93
N VAL A 5 8.46 -12.36 2.78
CA VAL A 5 8.63 -13.63 3.50
C VAL A 5 9.94 -14.32 3.08
N GLU A 6 10.31 -14.23 1.82
CA GLU A 6 11.57 -14.80 1.28
C GLU A 6 12.81 -14.05 1.80
N ILE A 7 12.76 -12.72 1.88
CA ILE A 7 13.90 -11.89 2.31
C ILE A 7 14.01 -11.82 3.84
N ALA A 8 12.88 -11.71 4.54
CA ALA A 8 12.81 -11.52 5.99
C ALA A 8 11.60 -12.26 6.58
N PRO A 9 11.71 -13.57 6.85
CA PRO A 9 10.62 -14.38 7.39
C PRO A 9 10.04 -13.82 8.70
N GLN A 10 10.89 -13.21 9.54
CA GLN A 10 10.49 -12.64 10.84
C GLN A 10 9.58 -11.41 10.70
N ALA A 11 9.58 -10.74 9.54
CA ALA A 11 8.76 -9.57 9.27
C ALA A 11 7.38 -9.91 8.68
N SER A 12 7.16 -11.18 8.28
CA SER A 12 5.96 -11.62 7.56
C SER A 12 4.64 -11.31 8.30
N GLY A 13 4.57 -11.56 9.61
CA GLY A 13 3.37 -11.31 10.42
C GLY A 13 3.13 -9.84 10.81
N LYS A 14 4.10 -8.96 10.53
CA LYS A 14 4.04 -7.53 10.87
C LYS A 14 3.94 -6.63 9.63
N THR A 15 3.93 -7.23 8.44
CA THR A 15 3.88 -6.49 7.18
C THR A 15 2.46 -6.51 6.63
N PHE A 16 1.93 -5.35 6.28
CA PHE A 16 0.58 -5.19 5.76
C PHE A 16 0.55 -4.25 4.55
N LEU A 17 -0.47 -4.36 3.71
CA LEU A 17 -0.69 -3.40 2.62
C LEU A 17 -1.08 -2.03 3.18
N LEU A 18 -0.70 -0.95 2.49
CA LEU A 18 -1.17 0.39 2.85
C LEU A 18 -2.71 0.49 2.77
N GLY A 19 -3.34 -0.23 1.83
CA GLY A 19 -4.79 -0.35 1.75
C GLY A 19 -5.41 -1.43 2.63
N LYS A 20 -4.72 -1.98 3.65
CA LYS A 20 -5.28 -3.04 4.53
C LYS A 20 -6.67 -2.70 5.06
N TRP A 21 -6.85 -1.46 5.53
CA TRP A 21 -8.12 -0.96 6.07
C TRP A 21 -9.07 -0.39 5.02
N GLN A 22 -8.86 -0.76 3.76
CA GLN A 22 -9.67 -0.40 2.60
C GLN A 22 -9.93 -1.65 1.76
N GLN A 23 -10.42 -2.73 2.38
CA GLN A 23 -10.63 -4.00 1.69
C GLN A 23 -9.35 -4.54 1.02
N GLU A 24 -8.20 -4.35 1.67
CA GLU A 24 -6.90 -4.76 1.15
C GLU A 24 -6.56 -4.13 -0.21
N GLN A 25 -7.04 -2.91 -0.45
CA GLN A 25 -6.80 -2.15 -1.68
C GLN A 25 -5.31 -2.14 -2.06
N GLN A 26 -5.03 -2.54 -3.30
CA GLN A 26 -3.70 -2.42 -3.88
C GLN A 26 -3.51 -1.03 -4.48
N ILE A 27 -2.33 -0.47 -4.27
CA ILE A 27 -1.92 0.78 -4.88
C ILE A 27 -1.05 0.43 -6.08
N PRO A 28 -1.46 0.77 -7.32
CA PRO A 28 -0.70 0.44 -8.50
C PRO A 28 0.60 1.25 -8.56
N ASP A 29 1.63 0.70 -9.20
CA ASP A 29 2.88 1.41 -9.45
C ASP A 29 2.71 2.37 -10.64
N PRO A 30 2.84 3.70 -10.45
CA PRO A 30 2.72 4.67 -11.54
C PRO A 30 3.99 4.77 -12.39
N TYR A 31 5.03 3.98 -12.13
CA TYR A 31 6.28 4.06 -12.87
C TYR A 31 6.07 3.93 -14.39
N ARG A 32 6.68 4.86 -15.14
CA ARG A 32 6.54 5.01 -16.61
C ARG A 32 5.12 5.37 -17.09
N GLN A 33 4.22 5.77 -16.21
CA GLN A 33 2.90 6.27 -16.57
C GLN A 33 2.89 7.80 -16.72
N GLN A 34 1.79 8.34 -17.24
CA GLN A 34 1.58 9.78 -17.31
C GLN A 34 1.17 10.36 -15.95
N ARG A 35 1.26 11.69 -15.82
CA ARG A 35 0.92 12.43 -14.60
C ARG A 35 -0.43 12.06 -13.95
N PRO A 36 -1.53 11.81 -14.70
CA PRO A 36 -2.79 11.40 -14.08
C PRO A 36 -2.71 10.09 -13.26
N ALA A 37 -1.84 9.17 -13.66
CA ALA A 37 -1.63 7.93 -12.90
C ALA A 37 -0.93 8.20 -11.56
N PHE A 38 0.01 9.15 -11.53
CA PHE A 38 0.66 9.57 -10.28
C PHE A 38 -0.34 10.28 -9.35
N GLU A 39 -1.19 11.15 -9.89
CA GLU A 39 -2.22 11.85 -9.11
C GLU A 39 -3.24 10.85 -8.51
N HIS A 40 -3.66 9.86 -9.30
CA HIS A 40 -4.53 8.79 -8.82
C HIS A 40 -3.88 7.98 -7.69
N VAL A 41 -2.63 7.55 -7.88
CA VAL A 41 -1.87 6.81 -6.86
C VAL A 41 -1.69 7.63 -5.60
N TYR A 42 -1.43 8.93 -5.71
CA TYR A 42 -1.30 9.83 -4.57
C TYR A 42 -2.60 9.95 -3.77
N SER A 43 -3.77 10.01 -4.42
CA SER A 43 -5.08 9.97 -3.74
C SER A 43 -5.24 8.67 -2.96
N LEU A 44 -4.97 7.53 -3.60
CA LEU A 44 -5.05 6.22 -2.95
C LEU A 44 -4.12 6.11 -1.73
N MET A 45 -2.91 6.65 -1.82
CA MET A 45 -1.98 6.70 -0.68
C MET A 45 -2.53 7.56 0.45
N ALA A 46 -3.06 8.75 0.16
CA ALA A 46 -3.61 9.66 1.16
C ALA A 46 -4.80 9.02 1.90
N GLU A 47 -5.73 8.41 1.16
CA GLU A 47 -6.83 7.66 1.74
C GLU A 47 -6.31 6.49 2.59
N GLY A 48 -5.27 5.80 2.13
CA GLY A 48 -4.65 4.66 2.83
C GLY A 48 -4.13 5.08 4.19
N VAL A 49 -3.33 6.13 4.21
CA VAL A 49 -2.77 6.73 5.45
C VAL A 49 -3.88 7.17 6.39
N GLN A 50 -4.93 7.82 5.89
CA GLN A 50 -6.09 8.22 6.71
C GLN A 50 -6.82 7.01 7.32
N SER A 51 -6.95 5.91 6.57
CA SER A 51 -7.55 4.70 7.11
C SER A 51 -6.69 4.09 8.22
N TRP A 52 -5.36 4.05 8.04
CA TRP A 52 -4.43 3.63 9.10
C TRP A 52 -4.48 4.51 10.33
N ALA A 53 -4.49 5.84 10.16
CA ALA A 53 -4.56 6.77 11.28
C ALA A 53 -5.80 6.58 12.15
N ARG A 54 -6.91 6.09 11.59
CA ARG A 54 -8.15 5.76 12.34
C ARG A 54 -8.10 4.43 13.07
N HIS A 55 -7.21 3.52 12.66
CA HIS A 55 -7.05 2.19 13.25
C HIS A 55 -5.83 2.07 14.18
N LEU A 56 -5.09 3.16 14.37
CA LEU A 56 -3.98 3.32 15.31
C LEU A 56 -4.48 4.04 16.56
#